data_AF-A0A1H9XF20-F1
#
_entry.id   AF-A0A1H9XF20-F1
#
_cell.length_a   1.000
_cell.length_b   1.000
_cell.length_c   1.000
_cell.angle_alpha   90.00
_cell.angle_beta   90.00
_cell.angle_gamma   90.00
#
_symmetry.space_group_name_H-M   'P 1'
#
loop_
_entity.id
_entity.type
_entity.pdbx_description
1 polymer ?
#
loop_
_entity_poly.entity_id
_entity_poly.type
_entity_poly.pdbx_seq_one_letter_code
_entity_poly.pdbx_strand_id
1 'polypeptide(L)'
;MKELSNYQRVANYLAKVFKAVNTECFNGTLETPTITIQSTVGAYGHISVNRVWTNDNIPSYELNIGAETLNRPIENVVATMIHECTHLYCLMNNIKDTSNRGVYHNKTFKKYAEEMGHLQIDRHEKYGWTLTTPTEHTIELCIAY
;
A
#
# COMPACT_ATOMS: atom_id res chain seq x y z
N MET A 1 -4.98 -26.35 17.91
CA MET A 1 -4.45 -25.22 17.12
C MET A 1 -3.81 -24.24 18.08
N LYS A 2 -2.64 -23.67 17.77
CA LYS A 2 -2.10 -22.54 18.57
C LYS A 2 -3.03 -21.35 18.42
N GLU A 3 -3.39 -20.70 19.52
CA GLU A 3 -4.14 -19.44 19.49
C GLU A 3 -3.28 -18.34 18.85
N LEU A 4 -3.90 -17.55 17.98
CA LEU A 4 -3.27 -16.38 17.38
C LEU A 4 -3.36 -15.19 18.34
N SER A 5 -2.25 -14.48 18.52
CA SER A 5 -2.23 -13.19 19.21
C SER A 5 -3.03 -12.15 18.42
N ASN A 6 -3.44 -11.07 19.09
CA ASN A 6 -4.14 -9.95 18.42
C ASN A 6 -3.30 -9.37 17.27
N TYR A 7 -1.98 -9.25 17.46
CA TYR A 7 -1.07 -8.80 16.40
C TYR A 7 -1.13 -9.73 15.18
N GLN A 8 -1.05 -11.05 15.39
CA GLN A 8 -1.12 -12.03 14.30
C GLN A 8 -2.46 -11.97 13.56
N ARG A 9 -3.56 -11.72 14.28
CA ARG A 9 -4.89 -11.53 13.67
C ARG A 9 -4.94 -10.31 12.77
N VAL A 10 -4.43 -9.17 13.23
CA VAL A 10 -4.41 -7.93 12.43
C VAL A 10 -3.50 -8.07 11.23
N ALA A 11 -2.28 -8.62 11.39
CA ALA A 11 -1.36 -8.85 10.29
C ALA A 11 -1.97 -9.79 9.23
N ASN A 12 -2.62 -10.88 9.66
CA ASN A 12 -3.33 -11.77 8.75
C ASN A 12 -4.52 -11.10 8.05
N TYR A 13 -5.22 -10.18 8.73
CA TYR A 13 -6.29 -9.41 8.11
C TYR A 13 -5.75 -8.46 7.04
N LEU A 14 -4.68 -7.71 7.33
CA LEU A 14 -4.02 -6.85 6.33
C LEU A 14 -3.49 -7.65 5.14
N ALA A 15 -3.02 -8.88 5.34
CA ALA A 15 -2.65 -9.79 4.24
C ALA A 15 -3.83 -10.18 3.35
N LYS A 16 -5.03 -10.37 3.93
CA LYS A 16 -6.25 -10.60 3.14
C LYS A 16 -6.66 -9.35 2.36
N VAL A 17 -6.58 -8.18 3.00
CA VAL A 17 -6.85 -6.88 2.34
C VAL A 17 -5.88 -6.69 1.17
N PHE A 18 -4.58 -6.92 1.34
CA PHE A 18 -3.60 -6.86 0.26
C PHE A 18 -3.98 -7.78 -0.90
N LYS A 19 -4.41 -9.01 -0.62
CA LYS A 19 -4.83 -9.95 -1.66
C LYS A 19 -6.06 -9.43 -2.43
N ALA A 20 -7.03 -8.85 -1.74
CA ALA A 20 -8.20 -8.24 -2.38
C ALA A 20 -7.78 -7.05 -3.25
N VAL A 21 -7.00 -6.11 -2.71
CA VAL A 21 -6.44 -4.95 -3.43
C VAL A 21 -5.66 -5.39 -4.66
N ASN A 22 -4.77 -6.38 -4.53
CA ASN A 22 -4.00 -6.88 -5.66
C ASN A 22 -4.91 -7.46 -6.75
N THR A 23 -5.93 -8.23 -6.36
CA THR A 23 -6.87 -8.85 -7.30
C THR A 23 -7.70 -7.81 -8.03
N GLU A 24 -8.33 -6.89 -7.30
CA GLU A 24 -9.30 -5.93 -7.84
C GLU A 24 -8.64 -4.75 -8.55
N CYS A 25 -7.53 -4.23 -8.01
CA CYS A 25 -6.89 -3.01 -8.54
C CYS A 25 -5.68 -3.29 -9.45
N PHE A 26 -5.01 -4.43 -9.27
CA PHE A 26 -3.74 -4.73 -9.95
C PHE A 26 -3.73 -6.06 -10.69
N ASN A 27 -4.91 -6.63 -10.96
CA ASN A 27 -5.14 -7.85 -11.73
C ASN A 27 -4.35 -9.07 -11.20
N GLY A 28 -4.07 -9.11 -9.90
CA GLY A 28 -3.31 -10.16 -9.24
C GLY A 28 -1.82 -10.20 -9.62
N THR A 29 -1.28 -9.13 -10.22
CA THR A 29 0.09 -9.12 -10.76
C THR A 29 1.17 -8.79 -9.73
N LEU A 30 0.82 -8.25 -8.56
CA LEU A 30 1.81 -7.83 -7.56
C LEU A 30 2.46 -9.02 -6.87
N GLU A 31 3.79 -8.97 -6.71
CA GLU A 31 4.53 -9.83 -5.80
C GLU A 31 3.97 -9.65 -4.37
N THR A 32 3.84 -10.72 -3.60
CA THR A 32 3.34 -10.62 -2.23
C THR A 32 4.45 -10.08 -1.31
N PRO A 33 4.31 -8.88 -0.73
CA PRO A 33 5.29 -8.35 0.21
C PRO A 33 5.11 -8.98 1.60
N THR A 34 6.14 -8.87 2.44
CA THR A 34 5.98 -9.08 3.88
C THR A 34 5.28 -7.86 4.46
N ILE A 35 4.13 -8.07 5.11
CA ILE A 35 3.35 -7.00 5.73
C ILE A 35 3.81 -6.79 7.17
N THR A 36 4.15 -5.56 7.50
CA THR A 36 4.57 -5.14 8.83
C THR A 36 3.61 -4.08 9.39
N ILE A 37 3.51 -4.03 10.72
CA ILE A 37 2.74 -3.02 11.44
C ILE A 37 3.69 -2.35 12.42
N GLN A 38 4.31 -1.26 11.97
CA GLN A 38 5.32 -0.53 12.73
C GLN A 38 5.12 0.97 12.60
N SER A 39 5.53 1.72 13.62
CA SER A 39 5.49 3.18 13.56
C SER A 39 6.42 3.68 12.46
N THR A 40 5.90 4.57 11.60
CA THR A 40 6.66 5.22 10.54
C THR A 40 6.45 6.73 10.66
N VAL A 41 7.55 7.48 10.83
CA VAL A 41 7.47 8.90 11.14
C VAL A 41 7.12 9.68 9.87
N GLY A 42 6.01 10.41 9.91
CA GLY A 42 5.60 11.31 8.82
C GLY A 42 4.97 10.61 7.62
N ALA A 43 4.60 9.33 7.74
CA ALA A 43 3.90 8.58 6.70
C ALA A 43 2.80 7.69 7.32
N TYR A 44 1.87 7.22 6.48
CA TYR A 44 0.83 6.28 6.90
C TYR A 44 1.14 4.84 6.53
N GLY A 45 1.99 4.64 5.52
CA GLY A 45 2.59 3.38 5.14
C GLY A 45 3.85 3.66 4.33
N HIS A 46 4.56 2.60 3.95
CA HIS A 46 5.59 2.66 2.92
C HIS A 46 5.81 1.28 2.29
N ILE A 47 6.30 1.26 1.05
CA ILE A 47 6.94 0.09 0.43
C ILE A 47 8.47 0.24 0.47
N SER A 48 9.20 -0.84 0.79
CA SER A 48 10.65 -0.85 0.66
C SER A 48 11.07 -0.88 -0.82
N VAL A 49 12.14 -0.15 -1.18
CA VAL A 49 12.69 -0.16 -2.55
C VAL A 49 13.44 -1.46 -2.86
N ASN A 50 14.02 -2.08 -1.83
CA ASN A 50 14.72 -3.35 -1.93
C ASN A 50 13.92 -4.45 -1.24
N ARG A 51 14.19 -5.71 -1.60
CA ARG A 51 13.68 -6.87 -0.87
C ARG A 51 14.49 -7.01 0.42
N VAL A 52 13.89 -6.61 1.54
CA VAL A 52 14.56 -6.54 2.87
C VAL A 52 14.16 -7.68 3.80
N TRP A 53 13.12 -8.43 3.45
CA TRP A 53 12.68 -9.62 4.17
C TRP A 53 13.07 -10.88 3.43
N THR A 54 13.28 -11.97 4.17
CA THR A 54 13.46 -13.32 3.61
C THR A 54 12.64 -14.29 4.43
N ASN A 55 11.62 -14.88 3.82
CA ASN A 55 10.83 -15.96 4.40
C ASN A 55 11.02 -17.21 3.54
N ASP A 56 11.41 -18.33 4.14
CA ASP A 56 11.66 -19.60 3.43
C ASP A 56 12.58 -19.46 2.21
N ASN A 57 13.63 -18.62 2.32
CA ASN A 57 14.57 -18.28 1.25
C ASN A 57 13.97 -17.52 0.05
N ILE A 58 12.76 -16.98 0.18
CA ILE A 58 12.14 -16.10 -0.81
C ILE A 58 12.29 -14.65 -0.33
N PRO A 59 13.12 -13.84 -1.00
CA PRO A 59 13.22 -12.41 -0.70
C PRO A 59 11.90 -11.71 -1.03
N SER A 60 11.45 -10.80 -0.18
CA SER A 60 10.26 -9.98 -0.44
C SER A 60 10.48 -8.52 -0.07
N TYR A 61 9.70 -7.64 -0.69
CA TYR A 61 9.54 -6.27 -0.22
C TYR A 61 8.88 -6.23 1.16
N GLU A 62 9.00 -5.09 1.84
CA GLU A 62 8.23 -4.74 3.02
C GLU A 62 7.11 -3.78 2.63
N LEU A 63 5.87 -4.14 2.94
CA LEU A 63 4.74 -3.21 2.95
C LEU A 63 4.39 -2.93 4.41
N ASN A 64 4.83 -1.78 4.91
CA ASN A 64 4.52 -1.37 6.27
C ASN A 64 3.26 -0.53 6.31
N ILE A 65 2.35 -0.84 7.23
CA ILE A 65 1.26 0.06 7.64
C ILE A 65 1.61 0.66 8.99
N GLY A 66 1.56 2.00 9.07
CA GLY A 66 1.85 2.74 10.28
C GLY A 66 0.94 2.33 11.44
N ALA A 67 1.52 1.81 12.53
CA ALA A 67 0.76 1.31 13.69
C ALA A 67 -0.22 2.35 14.26
N GLU A 68 0.21 3.60 14.39
CA GLU A 68 -0.58 4.74 14.87
C GLU A 68 -1.76 5.11 13.96
N THR A 69 -1.81 4.57 12.74
CA THR A 69 -2.75 4.98 11.69
C THR A 69 -3.86 3.97 11.47
N LEU A 70 -3.81 2.84 12.16
CA LEU A 70 -4.83 1.79 12.12
C LEU A 70 -6.14 2.18 12.81
N ASN A 71 -6.15 3.27 13.60
CA ASN A 71 -7.35 3.82 14.22
C ASN A 71 -8.20 4.69 13.28
N ARG A 72 -7.76 4.91 12.04
CA ARG A 72 -8.51 5.65 11.02
C ARG A 72 -9.65 4.78 10.46
N PRO A 73 -10.66 5.38 9.81
CA PRO A 73 -11.66 4.63 9.05
C PRO A 73 -11.00 3.63 8.09
N ILE A 74 -11.60 2.45 7.95
CA ILE A 74 -10.99 1.31 7.25
C ILE A 74 -10.64 1.66 5.79
N GLU A 75 -11.52 2.42 5.11
CA GLU A 75 -11.33 2.90 3.76
C GLU A 75 -10.07 3.75 3.60
N ASN A 76 -9.66 4.50 4.63
CA ASN A 76 -8.42 5.28 4.62
C ASN A 76 -7.17 4.40 4.82
N VAL A 77 -7.30 3.33 5.61
CA VAL A 77 -6.22 2.32 5.76
C VAL A 77 -6.05 1.54 4.45
N VAL A 78 -7.15 1.15 3.81
CA VAL A 78 -7.13 0.47 2.51
C VAL A 78 -6.60 1.40 1.42
N ALA A 79 -7.01 2.67 1.39
CA ALA A 79 -6.45 3.66 0.46
C ALA A 79 -4.93 3.84 0.64
N THR A 80 -4.44 3.81 1.89
CA THR A 80 -3.00 3.81 2.18
C THR A 80 -2.33 2.56 1.60
N MET A 81 -2.95 1.38 1.75
CA MET A 81 -2.40 0.15 1.17
C MET A 81 -2.37 0.19 -0.35
N ILE A 82 -3.42 0.70 -1.01
CA ILE A 82 -3.48 0.86 -2.47
C ILE A 82 -2.40 1.83 -2.96
N HIS A 83 -2.16 2.92 -2.20
CA HIS A 83 -1.07 3.87 -2.47
C HIS A 83 0.28 3.15 -2.52
N GLU A 84 0.60 2.37 -1.49
CA GLU A 84 1.86 1.60 -1.44
C GLU A 84 1.91 0.49 -2.51
N CYS A 85 0.77 -0.13 -2.83
CA CYS A 85 0.68 -1.10 -3.92
C CYS A 85 0.93 -0.46 -5.29
N THR A 86 0.58 0.82 -5.47
CA THR A 86 0.90 1.59 -6.68
C THR A 86 2.41 1.75 -6.84
N HIS A 87 3.12 2.05 -5.75
CA HIS A 87 4.58 2.09 -5.74
C HIS A 87 5.18 0.72 -6.06
N LEU A 88 4.65 -0.35 -5.46
CA LEU A 88 5.09 -1.71 -5.74
C LEU A 88 4.90 -2.08 -7.22
N TYR A 89 3.74 -1.77 -7.79
CA TYR A 89 3.46 -1.96 -9.22
C TYR A 89 4.50 -1.23 -10.08
N CYS A 90 4.76 0.05 -9.78
CA CYS A 90 5.71 0.84 -10.53
C CYS A 90 7.13 0.26 -10.42
N LEU A 91 7.54 -0.15 -9.22
CA LEU A 91 8.83 -0.77 -8.95
C LEU A 91 9.03 -2.07 -9.75
N MET A 92 8.04 -2.97 -9.73
CA MET A 92 8.08 -4.24 -10.46
C MET A 92 8.16 -4.05 -11.99
N ASN A 93 7.59 -2.96 -12.49
CA ASN A 93 7.54 -2.65 -13.92
C ASN A 93 8.62 -1.66 -14.37
N ASN A 94 9.59 -1.33 -13.51
CA ASN A 94 10.64 -0.34 -13.78
C ASN A 94 10.09 1.05 -14.19
N ILE A 95 8.93 1.41 -13.66
CA ILE A 95 8.25 2.69 -13.89
C ILE A 95 8.72 3.68 -12.83
N LYS A 96 9.20 4.84 -13.27
CA LYS A 96 9.60 5.92 -12.37
C LYS A 96 8.41 6.78 -11.98
N ASP A 97 7.90 6.56 -10.78
CA ASP A 97 6.71 7.19 -10.20
C ASP A 97 7.03 8.29 -9.17
N THR A 98 8.27 8.30 -8.67
CA THR A 98 8.79 9.36 -7.80
C THR A 98 9.98 10.10 -8.41
N SER A 99 10.28 11.26 -7.87
CA SER A 99 11.44 12.09 -8.19
C SER A 99 12.01 12.69 -6.91
N ASN A 100 13.05 13.52 -7.03
CA ASN A 100 13.73 14.13 -5.88
C ASN A 100 14.15 13.09 -4.82
N ARG A 101 14.90 12.06 -5.26
CA ARG A 101 15.36 10.93 -4.42
C ARG A 101 14.22 10.20 -3.69
N GLY A 102 13.07 10.04 -4.35
CA GLY A 102 11.91 9.32 -3.81
C GLY A 102 10.93 10.18 -3.02
N VAL A 103 11.24 11.45 -2.77
CA VAL A 103 10.41 12.32 -1.91
C VAL A 103 9.19 12.89 -2.65
N TYR A 104 9.31 13.12 -3.97
CA TYR A 104 8.28 13.82 -4.73
C TYR A 104 7.51 12.84 -5.62
N HIS A 105 6.22 12.68 -5.39
CA HIS A 105 5.35 11.84 -6.22
C HIS A 105 5.04 12.56 -7.53
N ASN A 106 5.45 11.97 -8.65
CA ASN A 106 5.36 12.60 -9.96
C ASN A 106 3.99 12.29 -10.62
N LYS A 107 3.75 12.81 -11.83
CA LYS A 107 2.47 12.59 -12.54
C LYS A 107 2.25 11.13 -12.94
N THR A 108 3.31 10.33 -13.05
CA THR A 108 3.23 8.89 -13.30
C THR A 108 2.65 8.17 -12.09
N PHE A 109 3.05 8.53 -10.86
CA PHE A 109 2.40 8.01 -9.66
C PHE A 109 0.90 8.32 -9.67
N LYS A 110 0.52 9.59 -9.87
CA LYS A 110 -0.88 10.01 -9.98
C LYS A 110 -1.65 9.13 -10.94
N LYS A 111 -1.11 8.96 -12.16
CA LYS A 111 -1.73 8.17 -13.22
C LYS A 111 -2.06 6.75 -12.74
N TYR A 112 -1.09 6.00 -12.20
CA TYR A 112 -1.32 4.62 -11.81
C TYR A 112 -2.17 4.49 -10.54
N ALA A 113 -2.02 5.40 -9.59
CA ALA A 113 -2.85 5.42 -8.39
C ALA A 113 -4.34 5.67 -8.73
N GLU A 114 -4.63 6.50 -9.72
CA GLU A 114 -6.00 6.77 -10.16
C GLU A 114 -6.53 5.71 -11.13
N GLU A 115 -5.76 5.34 -12.16
CA GLU A 115 -6.24 4.41 -13.21
C GLU A 115 -6.32 2.96 -12.74
N MET A 116 -5.36 2.51 -11.92
CA MET A 116 -5.32 1.13 -11.41
C MET A 116 -5.78 1.05 -9.96
N GLY A 117 -5.26 1.94 -9.11
CA GLY A 117 -5.63 1.97 -7.69
C GLY A 117 -7.04 2.47 -7.42
N HIS A 118 -7.70 3.09 -8.40
CA HIS A 118 -9.00 3.74 -8.21
C HIS A 118 -8.99 4.73 -7.04
N LEU A 119 -7.90 5.45 -6.83
CA LEU A 119 -7.78 6.50 -5.81
C LEU A 119 -8.10 7.87 -6.41
N GLN A 120 -8.43 8.84 -5.56
CA GLN A 120 -8.33 10.25 -5.93
C GLN A 120 -7.00 10.81 -5.41
N ILE A 121 -6.20 11.40 -6.30
CA ILE A 121 -4.87 11.93 -5.98
C ILE A 121 -4.75 13.43 -6.26
N ASP A 122 -4.53 14.18 -5.18
CA ASP A 122 -4.33 15.62 -5.21
C ASP A 122 -2.84 16.00 -4.96
N ARG A 123 -2.46 17.19 -5.43
CA ARG A 123 -1.07 17.67 -5.33
C ARG A 123 -0.81 18.35 -3.99
N HIS A 124 0.12 17.80 -3.21
CA HIS A 124 0.78 18.50 -2.12
C HIS A 124 1.91 19.39 -2.67
N GLU A 125 2.07 20.59 -2.13
CA GLU A 125 3.08 21.56 -2.58
C GLU A 125 4.52 20.99 -2.54
N LYS A 126 4.91 20.43 -1.38
CA LYS A 126 6.22 19.81 -1.14
C LYS A 126 6.41 18.39 -1.69
N TYR A 127 5.40 17.52 -1.54
CA TYR A 127 5.53 16.07 -1.76
C TYR A 127 4.97 15.59 -3.11
N GLY A 128 4.43 16.50 -3.93
CA GLY A 128 3.89 16.18 -5.25
C GLY A 128 2.51 15.55 -5.18
N TRP A 129 2.20 14.68 -6.14
CA TRP A 129 0.89 14.04 -6.27
C TRP A 129 0.73 12.89 -5.27
N THR A 130 0.38 13.20 -4.02
CA THR A 130 0.42 12.21 -2.92
C THR A 130 -0.82 12.26 -2.01
N LEU A 131 -1.57 13.37 -2.00
CA LEU A 131 -2.74 13.48 -1.15
C LEU A 131 -3.79 12.48 -1.64
N THR A 132 -4.02 11.46 -0.83
CA THR A 132 -4.79 10.28 -1.21
C THR A 132 -6.13 10.29 -0.51
N THR A 133 -7.20 10.21 -1.30
CA THR A 133 -8.56 10.07 -0.79
C THR A 133 -9.17 8.77 -1.33
N PRO A 134 -9.80 7.93 -0.49
CA PRO A 134 -10.54 6.77 -0.97
C PRO A 134 -11.68 7.21 -1.89
N THR A 135 -11.92 6.44 -2.96
CA THR A 135 -13.08 6.65 -3.83
C THR A 135 -14.21 5.69 -3.45
N GLU A 136 -15.35 5.82 -4.11
CA GLU A 136 -16.47 4.87 -3.98
C GLU A 136 -16.01 3.42 -4.22
N HIS A 137 -15.14 3.19 -5.21
CA HIS A 137 -14.60 1.86 -5.47
C HIS A 137 -13.82 1.29 -4.27
N THR A 138 -13.03 2.14 -3.59
CA THR A 138 -12.32 1.72 -2.38
C THR A 138 -13.30 1.35 -1.25
N ILE A 139 -14.40 2.09 -1.12
CA ILE A 139 -15.45 1.84 -0.12
C ILE A 139 -16.18 0.52 -0.45
N GLU A 140 -16.57 0.32 -1.70
CA GLU A 140 -17.20 -0.91 -2.19
C GLU A 140 -16.31 -2.14 -1.94
N LEU A 141 -14.99 -2.02 -2.19
CA LEU A 141 -14.02 -3.06 -1.87
C LEU A 141 -14.01 -3.38 -0.36
N CYS A 142 -14.04 -2.37 0.51
CA CYS A 142 -14.08 -2.58 1.96
C CYS A 142 -15.37 -3.25 2.44
N ILE A 143 -16.49 -3.06 1.73
CA ILE A 143 -17.78 -3.68 2.06
C ILE A 143 -17.82 -5.14 1.58
N ALA A 144 -17.17 -5.45 0.47
CA ALA A 144 -17.21 -6.78 -0.15
C ALA A 144 -16.36 -7.85 0.57
N TYR A 145 -15.35 -7.46 1.35
CA TYR A 145 -14.34 -8.35 1.94
C TYR A 145 -14.22 -8.22 3.47
#